data_AF-A0A7J8QV13-F1
#
_entry.id   AF-A0A7J8QV13-F1
#
_cell.length_a   1.000
_cell.length_b   1.000
_cell.length_c   1.000
_cell.angle_alpha   90.00
_cell.angle_beta   90.00
_cell.angle_gamma   90.00
#
_symmetry.space_group_name_H-M   'P 1'
#
loop_
_entity.id
_entity.type
_entity.pdbx_description
1 polymer ?
#
loop_
_entity_poly.entity_id
_entity_poly.type
_entity_poly.pdbx_seq_one_letter_code
_entity_poly.pdbx_strand_id
1 'polypeptide(L)'
;MWLEDINLGSYRQIFKEHGVNGEYLEGMSMFTTEQILRFIRQCHMKWGDFITLCKELRRIKGEQKVHRPWWAPPCLSVVFVKVAKRNRQSRIVSLKLEQ
;
A
#
# COMPACT_ATOMS: atom_id res chain seq x y z
N MET A 1 0.00 -2.46 12.18
CA MET A 1 1.17 -1.66 12.60
C MET A 1 1.91 -0.98 11.42
N TRP A 2 1.52 -1.23 10.16
CA TRP A 2 2.24 -0.71 8.98
C TRP A 2 2.41 0.82 8.93
N LEU A 3 1.41 1.58 9.39
CA LEU A 3 1.53 3.05 9.47
C LEU A 3 2.64 3.50 10.42
N GLU A 4 2.91 2.76 11.49
CA GLU A 4 3.99 3.07 12.44
C GLU A 4 5.36 2.84 11.79
N ASP A 5 5.51 1.76 11.02
CA ASP A 5 6.74 1.42 10.29
C ASP A 5 7.16 2.49 9.28
N ILE A 6 6.19 3.21 8.71
CA ILE A 6 6.42 4.28 7.71
C ILE A 6 6.36 5.68 8.32
N ASN A 7 6.42 5.79 9.65
CA ASN A 7 6.35 7.04 10.42
C ASN A 7 5.06 7.86 10.20
N LEU A 8 3.95 7.19 9.87
CA LEU A 8 2.60 7.74 9.73
C LEU A 8 1.66 7.26 10.84
N GLY A 9 2.18 6.69 11.93
CA GLY A 9 1.40 6.11 13.02
C GLY A 9 0.43 7.10 13.67
N SER A 10 0.78 8.39 13.70
CA SER A 10 -0.08 9.47 14.22
C SER A 10 -1.42 9.61 13.47
N TYR A 11 -1.49 9.16 12.21
CA TYR A 11 -2.70 9.23 11.39
C TYR A 11 -3.64 8.04 11.59
N ARG A 12 -3.25 7.03 12.38
CA ARG A 12 -4.03 5.79 12.56
C ARG A 12 -5.46 6.06 13.03
N GLN A 13 -5.60 6.92 14.05
CA GLN A 13 -6.91 7.23 14.62
C GLN A 13 -7.78 7.99 13.61
N ILE A 14 -7.20 8.96 12.91
CA ILE A 14 -7.87 9.76 11.88
C ILE A 14 -8.34 8.86 10.71
N PHE A 15 -7.50 7.91 10.27
CA PHE A 15 -7.87 6.96 9.23
C PHE A 15 -9.04 6.08 9.67
N LYS A 16 -9.06 5.64 10.93
CA LYS A 16 -10.17 4.86 11.49
C LYS A 16 -11.47 5.67 11.53
N GLU A 17 -11.40 6.92 11.95
CA GLU A 17 -12.56 7.83 12.03
C GLU A 17 -13.15 8.14 10.65
N HIS A 18 -12.31 8.26 9.61
CA HIS A 18 -12.73 8.52 8.24
C HIS A 18 -12.94 7.26 7.39
N GLY A 19 -12.88 6.06 7.99
CA GLY A 19 -13.10 4.79 7.27
C GLY A 19 -12.04 4.50 6.20
N VAL A 20 -10.84 5.06 6.32
CA VAL A 20 -9.71 4.82 5.43
C VAL A 20 -9.13 3.44 5.74
N ASN A 21 -9.52 2.45 4.94
CA ASN A 21 -9.07 1.07 5.06
C ASN A 21 -8.10 0.69 3.92
N GLY A 22 -7.65 -0.57 3.89
CA GLY A 22 -6.74 -1.06 2.85
C GLY A 22 -7.32 -0.97 1.43
N GLU A 23 -8.63 -1.20 1.25
CA GLU A 23 -9.31 -1.11 -0.05
C GLU A 23 -9.37 0.35 -0.55
N TYR A 24 -9.66 1.29 0.34
CA TYR A 24 -9.61 2.72 0.05
C TYR A 24 -8.21 3.16 -0.40
N LEU A 25 -7.17 2.75 0.34
CA LEU A 25 -5.78 3.04 -0.01
C LEU A 25 -5.34 2.36 -1.30
N GLU A 26 -5.87 1.18 -1.62
CA GLU A 26 -5.64 0.52 -2.91
C GLU A 26 -6.29 1.30 -4.06
N GLY A 27 -7.48 1.87 -3.86
CA GLY A 27 -8.13 2.77 -4.82
C GLY A 27 -7.43 4.11 -5.03
N MET A 28 -6.55 4.52 -4.10
CA MET A 28 -5.89 5.83 -4.10
C MET A 28 -5.08 6.13 -5.38
N SER A 29 -4.59 5.11 -6.10
CA SER A 29 -3.89 5.33 -7.38
C SER A 29 -4.79 5.84 -8.51
N MET A 30 -6.10 5.69 -8.38
CA MET A 30 -7.10 6.16 -9.33
C MET A 30 -7.73 7.49 -8.91
N PHE A 31 -7.29 8.06 -7.78
CA PHE A 31 -7.89 9.29 -7.29
C PHE A 31 -7.62 10.44 -8.24
N THR A 32 -8.66 11.22 -8.50
CA THR A 32 -8.52 12.52 -9.14
C THR A 32 -7.83 13.48 -8.19
N THR A 33 -7.31 14.59 -8.73
CA THR A 33 -6.72 15.66 -7.92
C THR A 33 -7.68 16.15 -6.83
N GLU A 34 -8.98 16.24 -7.12
CA GLU A 34 -9.99 16.65 -6.14
C GLU A 34 -10.13 15.65 -4.99
N GLN A 35 -10.14 14.35 -5.31
CA GLN A 35 -10.22 13.29 -4.31
C GLN A 35 -8.98 13.28 -3.42
N ILE A 36 -7.79 13.50 -4.00
CA ILE A 36 -6.54 13.69 -3.26
C ILE A 36 -6.64 14.88 -2.30
N LEU A 37 -7.09 16.05 -2.80
CA LEU A 37 -7.21 17.24 -1.97
C LEU A 37 -8.25 17.07 -0.84
N ARG A 38 -9.37 16.41 -1.12
CA ARG A 38 -10.38 16.08 -0.10
C ARG A 38 -9.81 15.15 0.96
N PHE A 39 -9.11 14.09 0.56
CA PHE A 39 -8.44 13.16 1.48
C PHE A 39 -7.44 13.88 2.39
N ILE A 40 -6.53 14.68 1.82
CA ILE A 40 -5.50 15.41 2.57
C ILE A 40 -6.14 16.36 3.60
N ARG A 41 -7.21 17.06 3.19
CA ARG A 41 -7.95 17.96 4.09
C ARG A 41 -8.67 17.20 5.20
N GLN A 42 -9.38 16.13 4.87
CA GLN A 42 -10.11 15.31 5.86
C GLN A 42 -9.16 14.67 6.87
N CYS A 43 -8.04 14.12 6.40
CA CYS A 43 -7.08 13.48 7.27
C CYS A 43 -6.12 14.46 7.97
N HIS A 44 -6.28 15.78 7.75
CA HIS A 44 -5.35 16.81 8.21
C HIS A 44 -3.88 16.47 7.91
N MET A 45 -3.65 15.81 6.77
CA MET A 45 -2.37 15.21 6.45
C MET A 45 -1.42 16.25 5.86
N LYS A 46 -0.17 16.27 6.32
CA LYS A 46 0.86 17.11 5.69
C LYS A 46 1.13 16.60 4.28
N TRP A 47 1.40 17.52 3.36
CA TRP A 47 1.74 17.16 1.98
C TRP A 47 2.92 16.18 1.89
N GLY A 48 3.97 16.39 2.69
CA GLY A 48 5.13 15.48 2.74
C GLY A 48 4.78 14.06 3.20
N ASP A 49 3.87 13.94 4.17
CA ASP A 49 3.39 12.67 4.71
C ASP A 49 2.51 11.94 3.67
N PHE A 50 1.68 12.69 2.94
CA PHE A 50 0.91 12.17 1.81
C PHE A 50 1.81 11.62 0.70
N ILE A 51 2.89 12.34 0.35
CA ILE A 51 3.87 11.85 -0.63
C ILE A 51 4.53 10.55 -0.16
N THR A 52 4.84 10.45 1.13
CA THR A 52 5.40 9.23 1.74
C THR A 52 4.41 8.07 1.64
N LEU A 53 3.14 8.29 2.01
CA LEU A 53 2.07 7.30 1.86
C LEU A 53 1.98 6.81 0.41
N CYS A 54 1.93 7.71 -0.58
CA CYS A 54 1.86 7.33 -1.99
C CYS A 54 3.09 6.54 -2.47
N LYS A 55 4.29 6.85 -1.97
CA LYS A 55 5.51 6.09 -2.29
C LYS A 55 5.42 4.67 -1.75
N GLU A 56 5.00 4.51 -0.51
CA GLU A 56 4.88 3.18 0.12
C GLU A 56 3.75 2.36 -0.52
N LEU A 57 2.61 2.96 -0.86
CA LEU A 57 1.55 2.29 -1.63
C LEU A 57 2.05 1.82 -3.01
N ARG A 58 2.87 2.63 -3.70
CA ARG A 58 3.52 2.21 -4.96
C ARG A 58 4.53 1.09 -4.74
N ARG A 59 5.31 1.12 -3.67
CA ARG A 59 6.26 0.05 -3.32
C ARG A 59 5.54 -1.26 -3.10
N ILE A 60 4.44 -1.27 -2.34
CA ILE A 60 3.64 -2.47 -2.08
C ILE A 60 3.01 -3.00 -3.37
N LYS A 61 2.49 -2.11 -4.24
CA LYS A 61 1.97 -2.50 -5.56
C LYS A 61 3.06 -2.99 -6.52
N GLY A 62 4.25 -2.41 -6.44
CA GLY A 62 5.42 -2.79 -7.24
C GLY A 62 6.02 -4.13 -6.79
N GLU A 63 6.07 -4.41 -5.49
CA GLU A 63 6.48 -5.71 -4.93
C GLU A 63 5.49 -6.83 -5.34
N GLN A 64 4.19 -6.52 -5.48
CA GLN A 64 3.20 -7.46 -6.00
C GLN A 64 3.38 -7.76 -7.50
N LYS A 65 3.83 -6.77 -8.28
CA LYS A 65 4.28 -6.96 -9.66
C LYS A 65 5.73 -7.42 -9.64
N VAL A 66 5.97 -8.66 -9.22
CA VAL A 66 7.29 -9.31 -9.23
C VAL A 66 8.09 -8.84 -10.44
N HIS A 67 9.06 -7.96 -10.19
CA HIS A 67 9.95 -7.46 -11.22
C HIS A 67 10.68 -8.68 -11.77
N ARG A 68 10.38 -9.07 -13.02
CA ARG A 68 11.22 -10.02 -13.73
C ARG A 68 12.49 -9.26 -14.06
N PRO A 69 13.65 -9.66 -13.53
CA PRO A 69 14.92 -9.15 -14.05
C PRO A 69 14.93 -9.46 -15.54
N TRP A 70 15.25 -8.48 -16.38
CA TRP A 70 15.34 -8.65 -17.83
C TRP A 70 16.28 -9.79 -18.27
N TRP A 71 17.21 -10.18 -17.40
CA TRP A 71 18.13 -11.30 -17.57
C TRP A 71 17.60 -12.67 -17.12
N ALA A 72 16.40 -12.77 -16.52
CA ALA A 72 15.94 -14.01 -15.89
C ALA A 72 15.37 -15.02 -16.92
N PRO A 73 15.92 -16.24 -17.01
CA PRO A 73 15.42 -17.28 -17.91
C PRO A 73 13.97 -17.71 -17.60
N PRO A 74 13.16 -18.09 -18.60
CA PRO A 74 11.74 -18.44 -18.43
C PRO A 74 11.48 -19.55 -17.40
N CYS A 75 12.40 -20.49 -17.23
CA CYS A 75 12.27 -21.66 -16.34
C CYS A 75 12.36 -21.32 -14.84
N LEU A 76 13.01 -20.22 -14.43
CA LEU A 76 13.12 -19.83 -13.02
C LEU A 76 11.90 -19.03 -12.53
N SER A 77 11.06 -18.54 -13.44
CA SER A 77 9.89 -17.70 -13.14
C SER A 77 8.87 -18.36 -12.21
N VAL A 78 8.72 -19.69 -12.25
CA VAL A 78 7.76 -20.44 -11.43
C VAL A 78 8.10 -20.37 -9.94
N VAL A 79 9.39 -20.38 -9.59
CA VAL A 79 9.85 -20.33 -8.20
C VAL A 79 9.57 -18.94 -7.60
N PHE A 80 9.86 -17.88 -8.36
CA PHE A 80 9.59 -16.50 -7.94
C PHE A 80 8.08 -16.21 -7.80
N VAL A 81 7.26 -16.73 -8.71
CA VAL A 81 5.79 -16.60 -8.61
C VAL A 81 5.25 -17.33 -7.38
N LYS A 82 5.78 -18.52 -7.04
CA LYS A 82 5.32 -19.32 -5.89
C LYS A 82 5.69 -18.70 -4.55
N VAL A 83 6.88 -18.10 -4.44
CA VAL A 83 7.31 -17.32 -3.27
C VAL A 83 6.50 -16.02 -3.12
N ALA A 84 6.29 -15.29 -4.21
CA ALA A 84 5.49 -14.07 -4.21
C ALA A 84 4.01 -14.34 -3.85
N LYS A 85 3.44 -15.46 -4.33
CA LYS A 85 2.06 -15.87 -4.00
C LYS A 85 1.90 -16.21 -2.51
N ARG A 86 2.92 -16.81 -1.87
CA ARG A 86 2.94 -17.08 -0.41
C ARG A 86 3.02 -15.79 0.41
N ASN A 87 3.82 -14.81 -0.03
CA ASN A 87 3.90 -13.48 0.59
C ASN A 87 2.57 -12.70 0.44
N ARG A 88 1.91 -12.83 -0.73
CA ARG A 88 0.62 -12.22 -1.04
C ARG A 88 -0.50 -12.64 -0.08
N GLN A 89 -0.61 -13.93 0.23
CA GLN A 89 -1.62 -14.42 1.18
C GLN A 89 -1.30 -13.96 2.61
N SER A 90 -0.03 -13.97 3.03
CA SER A 90 0.34 -13.57 4.39
C SER A 90 0.03 -12.11 4.68
N ARG A 91 0.31 -11.17 3.75
CA ARG A 91 0.07 -9.73 3.97
C ARG A 91 -1.39 -9.32 3.82
N ILE A 92 -2.16 -9.94 2.93
CA ILE A 92 -3.62 -9.73 2.85
C ILE A 92 -4.29 -10.26 4.12
N VAL A 93 -3.83 -11.41 4.63
CA VAL A 93 -4.30 -11.95 5.91
C VAL A 93 -3.94 -11.02 7.06
N SER A 94 -2.74 -10.42 7.09
CA SER A 94 -2.39 -9.38 8.08
C SER A 94 -3.28 -8.13 7.99
N LEU A 95 -3.61 -7.64 6.79
CA LEU A 95 -4.53 -6.51 6.60
C LEU A 95 -5.99 -6.83 6.96
N LYS A 96 -6.43 -8.09 6.78
CA LYS A 96 -7.77 -8.56 7.19
C LYS A 96 -7.88 -8.93 8.67
N LEU A 97 -6.79 -9.34 9.33
CA LEU A 97 -6.74 -9.60 10.77
C LEU A 97 -6.59 -8.32 11.60
N GLU A 98 -6.33 -7.16 10.98
CA GLU A 98 -6.32 -5.84 11.62
C GLU A 98 -7.71 -5.19 11.76
N GLN A 99 -8.80 -5.96 11.55
CA GLN A 99 -10.19 -5.50 11.65
C GLN A 99 -10.73 -5.57 13.08
#